data_AF-A0A534JMY6-F1
#
_entry.id   AF-A0A534JMY6-F1
#
_cell.length_a   1.000
_cell.length_b   1.000
_cell.length_c   1.000
_cell.angle_alpha   90.00
_cell.angle_beta   90.00
_cell.angle_gamma   90.00
#
_symmetry.space_group_name_H-M   'P 1'
#
loop_
_entity.id
_entity.type
_entity.pdbx_description
1 polymer ?
#
loop_
_entity_poly.entity_id
_entity_poly.type
_entity_poly.pdbx_seq_one_letter_code
_entity_poly.pdbx_strand_id
1 'polypeptide(L)'
;FGAPRLVRFLAVASSEFLPRAGRSRAVPPEVLDLEENLRNLGLTREQLIDVAILVGTDFDPGVTGIGPKTAVKRIREWGSLDRAPPEIRAKLPGRLDEIRAFFQNPPVTEAGDLTTRPPDGPGVLRFLCDERNFSPNRVEAVLDRFRAARRPTRRLEDFG
;
A
#
# COMPACT_ATOMS: atom_id res chain seq x y z
N PHE A 1 -1.76 -6.69 6.28
CA PHE A 1 -0.47 -7.36 6.03
C PHE A 1 0.66 -6.91 6.94
N GLY A 2 0.71 -5.67 7.46
CA GLY A 2 1.66 -5.34 8.55
C GLY A 2 3.00 -4.75 8.12
N ALA A 3 3.06 -4.07 6.97
CA ALA A 3 4.24 -3.27 6.62
C ALA A 3 4.49 -2.21 7.72
N PRO A 4 5.73 -2.08 8.24
CA PRO A 4 6.03 -1.13 9.31
C PRO A 4 5.90 0.32 8.83
N ARG A 5 6.21 0.57 7.56
CA ARG A 5 6.04 1.88 6.91
C ARG A 5 5.43 1.71 5.53
N LEU A 6 4.45 2.55 5.22
CA LEU A 6 3.81 2.63 3.92
C LEU A 6 4.05 4.02 3.32
N VAL A 7 4.57 4.07 2.10
CA VAL A 7 4.71 5.33 1.35
C VAL A 7 3.58 5.43 0.34
N ARG A 8 2.78 6.50 0.42
CA ARG A 8 1.73 6.83 -0.54
C ARG A 8 2.19 7.99 -1.43
N PHE A 9 1.57 8.11 -2.60
CA PHE A 9 1.79 9.23 -3.53
C PHE A 9 3.22 9.31 -4.12
N LEU A 10 3.91 8.16 -4.24
CA LEU A 10 5.27 8.09 -4.79
C LEU A 10 5.32 7.99 -6.33
N ALA A 11 4.37 7.30 -6.96
CA ALA A 11 4.53 6.78 -8.32
C ALA A 11 4.45 7.84 -9.43
N VAL A 12 3.92 9.04 -9.16
CA VAL A 12 3.81 10.16 -10.11
C VAL A 12 3.84 11.44 -9.27
N ALA A 13 4.07 12.62 -9.86
CA ALA A 13 3.64 13.89 -9.26
C ALA A 13 2.13 13.78 -8.96
N SER A 14 1.82 13.24 -7.79
CA SER A 14 0.52 12.66 -7.50
C SER A 14 -0.43 13.81 -7.33
N SER A 15 -1.48 13.86 -8.14
CA SER A 15 -2.48 14.90 -8.02
C SER A 15 -3.76 14.30 -7.46
N GLU A 16 -4.23 14.82 -6.33
CA GLU A 16 -5.57 14.50 -5.82
C GLU A 16 -6.57 15.44 -6.49
N PHE A 17 -7.58 14.88 -7.14
CA PHE A 17 -8.69 15.66 -7.66
C PHE A 17 -9.65 15.99 -6.51
N LEU A 18 -9.98 17.27 -6.36
CA LEU A 18 -10.92 17.77 -5.34
C LEU A 18 -12.27 18.06 -6.02
N PRO A 19 -13.27 17.16 -5.96
CA PRO A 19 -14.52 17.31 -6.71
C PRO A 19 -15.28 18.58 -6.34
N ARG A 20 -15.21 18.98 -5.07
CA ARG A 20 -15.84 20.21 -4.56
C ARG A 20 -15.20 21.49 -5.06
N ALA A 21 -13.94 21.44 -5.52
CA ALA A 21 -13.18 22.60 -5.95
C ALA A 21 -12.86 22.59 -7.45
N GLY A 22 -13.29 21.55 -8.19
CA GLY A 22 -13.07 21.42 -9.63
C GLY A 22 -11.60 21.42 -10.06
N ARG A 23 -10.66 21.17 -9.15
CA ARG A 23 -9.22 21.28 -9.40
C ARG A 23 -8.44 20.13 -8.80
N SER A 24 -7.32 19.82 -9.43
CA SER A 24 -6.33 18.89 -8.90
C SER A 24 -5.27 19.64 -8.11
N ARG A 25 -4.81 19.05 -7.00
CA ARG A 25 -3.70 19.59 -6.19
C ARG A 25 -2.56 18.58 -6.18
N ALA A 26 -1.32 19.07 -6.26
CA ALA A 26 -0.14 18.25 -6.01
C ALA A 26 -0.12 17.76 -4.55
N VAL A 27 0.01 16.45 -4.40
CA VAL A 27 0.11 15.75 -3.12
C VAL A 27 1.54 15.26 -2.98
N PRO A 28 2.28 15.73 -1.94
CA PRO A 28 3.61 15.22 -1.69
C PRO A 28 3.54 13.75 -1.24
N PRO A 29 4.61 12.98 -1.41
CA PRO A 29 4.72 11.65 -0.81
C PRO A 29 4.40 11.70 0.69
N GLU A 30 3.59 10.75 1.13
CA GLU A 30 3.16 10.61 2.53
C GLU A 30 3.72 9.30 3.08
N VAL A 31 4.32 9.36 4.28
CA VAL A 31 4.77 8.17 5.00
C VAL A 31 3.80 7.90 6.14
N LEU A 32 3.25 6.69 6.18
CA LEU A 32 2.43 6.19 7.27
C LEU A 32 3.23 5.16 8.05
N ASP A 33 3.47 5.44 9.33
CA ASP A 33 4.12 4.53 10.27
C ASP A 33 3.07 3.69 11.01
N LEU A 34 3.17 2.36 10.92
CA LEU A 34 2.18 1.45 11.49
C LEU A 34 2.12 1.58 13.01
N GLU A 35 3.27 1.63 13.68
CA GLU A 35 3.34 1.62 15.13
C GLU A 35 2.79 2.93 15.71
N GLU A 36 3.17 4.06 15.10
CA GLU A 36 2.63 5.37 15.47
C GLU A 36 1.11 5.43 15.33
N ASN A 37 0.58 4.96 14.19
CA ASN A 37 -0.86 5.00 13.94
C ASN A 37 -1.62 4.05 14.87
N LEU A 38 -1.10 2.86 15.16
CA LEU A 38 -1.71 1.94 16.13
C LEU A 38 -1.78 2.56 17.53
N ARG A 39 -0.71 3.22 17.99
CA ARG A 39 -0.69 3.96 19.26
C ARG A 39 -1.72 5.09 19.28
N ASN A 40 -1.74 5.92 18.25
CA ASN A 40 -2.68 7.05 18.14
C ASN A 40 -4.14 6.58 18.08
N LEU A 41 -4.39 5.46 17.39
CA LEU A 41 -5.70 4.82 17.32
C LEU A 41 -5.98 3.92 18.53
N GLY A 42 -5.05 3.71 19.46
CA GLY A 42 -5.24 2.82 20.61
C GLY A 42 -5.74 1.43 20.21
N LEU A 43 -5.18 0.87 19.13
CA LEU A 43 -5.55 -0.43 18.57
C LEU A 43 -4.32 -1.34 18.50
N THR A 44 -4.55 -2.65 18.54
CA THR A 44 -3.56 -3.63 18.08
C THR A 44 -3.65 -3.84 16.57
N ARG A 45 -2.67 -4.55 15.98
CA ARG A 45 -2.70 -4.90 14.57
C ARG A 45 -3.91 -5.79 14.23
N GLU A 46 -4.25 -6.71 15.10
CA GLU A 46 -5.42 -7.60 14.97
C GLU A 46 -6.71 -6.80 14.97
N GLN A 47 -6.81 -5.81 15.87
CA GLN A 47 -7.95 -4.89 15.91
C GLN A 47 -8.02 -4.00 14.67
N LEU A 48 -6.89 -3.57 14.11
CA LEU A 48 -6.88 -2.83 12.85
C LEU A 48 -7.40 -3.69 11.68
N ILE A 49 -7.12 -5.00 11.68
CA ILE A 49 -7.68 -5.95 10.72
C ILE A 49 -9.20 -6.06 10.90
N ASP A 50 -9.67 -6.19 12.14
CA ASP A 50 -11.11 -6.21 12.44
C ASP A 50 -11.82 -4.90 12.01
N VAL A 51 -11.17 -3.75 12.19
CA VAL A 51 -11.65 -2.47 11.67
C VAL A 51 -11.77 -2.51 10.15
N ALA A 52 -10.77 -3.03 9.44
CA ALA A 52 -10.79 -3.14 7.99
C ALA A 52 -11.94 -4.03 7.49
N ILE A 53 -12.19 -5.17 8.14
CA ILE A 53 -13.29 -6.08 7.80
C ILE A 53 -14.66 -5.42 8.05
N LEU A 54 -14.82 -4.58 9.08
CA LEU A 54 -16.08 -3.84 9.26
C LEU A 54 -16.33 -2.83 8.13
N VAL A 55 -15.27 -2.19 7.65
CA VAL A 55 -15.35 -1.18 6.59
C VAL A 55 -15.51 -1.84 5.21
N GLY A 56 -14.90 -3.00 5.03
CA GLY A 56 -14.79 -3.71 3.76
C GLY A 56 -13.34 -3.80 3.28
N THR A 57 -13.02 -4.94 2.68
CA THR A 57 -11.71 -5.26 2.10
C THR A 57 -11.90 -5.80 0.68
N ASP A 58 -10.81 -6.19 0.01
CA ASP A 58 -10.93 -6.90 -1.27
C ASP A 58 -11.53 -8.31 -1.12
N PHE A 59 -11.64 -8.84 0.12
CA PHE A 59 -12.14 -10.18 0.42
C PHE A 59 -13.56 -10.19 0.99
N ASP A 60 -14.10 -9.03 1.35
CA ASP A 60 -15.43 -8.88 1.93
C ASP A 60 -16.01 -7.47 1.66
N PRO A 61 -17.33 -7.33 1.44
CA PRO A 61 -17.93 -6.03 1.12
C PRO A 61 -18.05 -5.07 2.33
N GLY A 62 -17.68 -5.50 3.54
CA GLY A 62 -17.89 -4.76 4.77
C GLY A 62 -19.33 -4.76 5.26
N VAL A 63 -19.56 -4.10 6.40
CA VAL A 63 -20.88 -3.95 7.00
C VAL A 63 -21.49 -2.61 6.57
N THR A 64 -22.58 -2.66 5.82
CA THR A 64 -23.28 -1.46 5.35
C THR A 64 -23.61 -0.51 6.51
N GLY A 65 -23.22 0.76 6.36
CA GLY A 65 -23.43 1.80 7.37
C GLY A 65 -22.30 1.94 8.39
N ILE A 66 -21.27 1.09 8.34
CA ILE A 66 -20.08 1.21 9.19
C ILE A 66 -18.91 1.75 8.37
N GLY A 67 -18.64 3.05 8.49
CA GLY A 67 -17.44 3.67 7.94
C GLY A 67 -16.24 3.62 8.90
N PRO A 68 -15.04 4.08 8.45
CA PRO A 68 -13.80 3.96 9.22
C PRO A 68 -13.85 4.49 10.65
N LYS A 69 -14.43 5.68 10.85
CA LYS A 69 -14.58 6.29 12.19
C LYS A 69 -15.43 5.43 13.12
N THR A 70 -16.55 4.92 12.60
CA THR A 70 -17.46 4.06 13.35
C THR A 70 -16.81 2.72 13.65
N ALA A 71 -16.13 2.11 12.68
CA ALA A 71 -15.43 0.84 12.86
C ALA A 71 -14.39 0.92 13.98
N VAL A 72 -13.52 1.94 13.98
CA VAL A 72 -12.53 2.14 15.06
C VAL A 72 -13.21 2.29 16.42
N LYS A 73 -14.27 3.09 16.52
CA LYS A 73 -15.04 3.25 17.76
C LYS A 73 -15.60 1.91 18.24
N ARG A 74 -16.22 1.14 17.36
CA ARG A 74 -16.82 -0.16 17.70
C ARG A 74 -15.79 -1.19 18.12
N ILE A 75 -14.65 -1.29 17.44
CA ILE A 75 -13.60 -2.24 17.83
C ILE A 75 -12.97 -1.87 19.17
N ARG A 76 -12.83 -0.58 19.49
CA ARG A 76 -12.43 -0.16 20.84
C ARG A 76 -13.44 -0.58 21.92
N GLU A 77 -14.74 -0.52 21.61
CA GLU A 77 -15.82 -0.91 22.53
C GLU A 77 -15.91 -2.44 22.70
N TRP A 78 -15.86 -3.19 21.60
CA TRP A 78 -16.06 -4.64 21.60
C TRP A 78 -14.78 -5.41 21.90
N GLY A 79 -13.61 -4.84 21.57
CA GLY A 79 -12.32 -5.50 21.63
C GLY A 79 -12.00 -6.34 20.40
N SER A 80 -12.96 -7.15 19.92
CA SER A 80 -12.86 -7.93 18.66
C SER A 80 -14.24 -8.13 18.03
N LEU A 81 -14.28 -8.58 16.77
CA LEU A 81 -15.54 -8.93 16.11
C LEU A 81 -16.28 -10.11 16.74
N ASP A 82 -15.59 -10.98 17.48
CA ASP A 82 -16.21 -12.14 18.14
C ASP A 82 -17.18 -11.71 19.25
N ARG A 83 -16.88 -10.54 19.85
CA ARG A 83 -17.67 -9.86 20.89
C ARG A 83 -18.65 -8.85 20.31
N ALA A 84 -18.75 -8.73 18.98
CA ALA A 84 -19.71 -7.83 18.36
C ALA A 84 -21.16 -8.31 18.61
N PRO A 85 -22.13 -7.38 18.60
CA PRO A 85 -23.55 -7.74 18.73
C PRO A 85 -24.01 -8.77 17.69
N PRO A 86 -24.99 -9.64 18.01
CA PRO A 86 -25.47 -10.68 17.10
C PRO A 86 -25.87 -10.16 15.71
N GLU A 87 -26.50 -9.01 15.63
CA GLU A 87 -26.93 -8.37 14.38
C GLU A 87 -25.77 -7.89 13.50
N ILE A 88 -24.60 -7.63 14.10
CA ILE A 88 -23.37 -7.33 13.37
C ILE A 88 -22.70 -8.62 12.94
N ARG A 89 -22.57 -9.60 13.84
CA ARG A 89 -21.97 -10.90 13.52
C ARG A 89 -22.69 -11.63 12.39
N ALA A 90 -24.01 -11.50 12.30
CA ALA A 90 -24.81 -12.04 11.20
C ALA A 90 -24.49 -11.41 9.82
N LYS A 91 -23.85 -10.24 9.80
CA LYS A 91 -23.44 -9.52 8.57
C LYS A 91 -21.97 -9.72 8.23
N LEU A 92 -21.20 -10.36 9.11
CA LEU A 92 -19.78 -10.64 8.85
C LEU A 92 -19.64 -11.74 7.78
N PRO A 93 -18.52 -11.75 7.04
CA PRO A 93 -18.27 -12.81 6.08
C PRO A 93 -18.23 -14.18 6.77
N GLY A 94 -18.82 -15.21 6.16
CA GLY A 94 -18.80 -16.58 6.69
C GLY A 94 -17.39 -17.19 6.81
N ARG A 95 -16.41 -16.60 6.11
CA ARG A 95 -14.99 -16.97 6.15
C ARG A 95 -14.14 -15.97 6.96
N LEU A 96 -14.72 -15.40 8.02
CA LEU A 96 -14.08 -14.36 8.84
C LEU A 96 -12.67 -14.76 9.30
N ASP A 97 -12.53 -15.98 9.83
CA ASP A 97 -11.26 -16.45 10.36
C ASP A 97 -10.19 -16.65 9.28
N GLU A 98 -10.58 -17.10 8.10
CA GLU A 98 -9.67 -17.21 6.95
C GLU A 98 -9.16 -15.84 6.51
N ILE A 99 -10.05 -14.83 6.42
CA ILE A 99 -9.68 -13.47 6.03
C ILE A 99 -8.75 -12.86 7.08
N ARG A 100 -9.07 -13.00 8.36
CA ARG A 100 -8.20 -12.55 9.47
C ARG A 100 -6.83 -13.22 9.40
N ALA A 101 -6.79 -14.54 9.28
CA ALA A 101 -5.55 -15.31 9.21
C ALA A 101 -4.70 -14.88 8.01
N PHE A 102 -5.32 -14.65 6.86
CA PHE A 102 -4.64 -14.17 5.65
C PHE A 102 -3.98 -12.80 5.86
N PHE A 103 -4.65 -11.85 6.50
CA PHE A 103 -4.04 -10.55 6.79
C PHE A 103 -2.98 -10.60 7.89
N GLN A 104 -3.16 -11.48 8.87
CA GLN A 104 -2.25 -11.66 10.00
C GLN A 104 -0.95 -12.32 9.55
N ASN A 105 -1.08 -13.45 8.85
CA ASN A 105 -0.01 -14.32 8.39
C ASN A 105 -0.16 -14.60 6.89
N PRO A 106 0.05 -13.58 6.03
CA PRO A 106 -0.01 -13.79 4.59
C PRO A 106 1.10 -14.76 4.15
N PRO A 107 0.88 -15.57 3.12
CA PRO A 107 1.97 -16.30 2.49
C PRO A 107 2.96 -15.29 1.92
N VAL A 108 4.21 -15.36 2.41
CA VAL A 108 5.33 -14.54 1.94
C VAL A 108 6.44 -15.43 1.43
N THR A 109 7.32 -14.86 0.63
CA THR A 109 8.55 -15.52 0.18
C THR A 109 9.71 -14.62 0.55
N GLU A 110 10.81 -15.23 0.98
CA GLU A 110 12.04 -14.49 1.22
C GLU A 110 12.46 -13.78 -0.07
N ALA A 111 12.67 -12.46 0.04
CA ALA A 111 13.20 -11.71 -1.07
C ALA A 111 14.66 -12.14 -1.28
N GLY A 112 15.00 -12.57 -2.49
CA GLY A 112 16.40 -12.73 -2.87
C GLY A 112 17.14 -11.39 -2.88
N ASP A 113 18.43 -11.42 -3.18
CA ASP A 113 19.26 -10.21 -3.22
C ASP A 113 18.71 -9.16 -4.20
N LEU A 114 18.22 -8.05 -3.65
CA LEU A 114 17.74 -6.91 -4.42
C LEU A 114 18.93 -6.14 -5.00
N THR A 115 19.39 -6.59 -6.17
CA THR A 115 20.50 -5.94 -6.89
C THR A 115 19.99 -5.01 -7.97
N THR A 116 20.56 -3.81 -8.04
CA THR A 116 20.29 -2.86 -9.12
C THR A 116 21.30 -3.07 -10.26
N ARG A 117 20.81 -3.49 -11.43
CA ARG A 117 21.63 -3.68 -12.63
C ARG A 117 21.46 -2.50 -13.60
N PRO A 118 22.45 -2.21 -14.45
CA PRO A 118 22.24 -1.23 -15.52
C PRO A 118 21.09 -1.67 -16.43
N PRO A 119 20.30 -0.74 -16.98
CA PRO A 119 19.29 -1.08 -17.97
C PRO A 119 19.94 -1.65 -19.24
N ASP A 120 19.34 -2.68 -19.82
CA ASP A 120 19.67 -3.16 -21.17
C ASP A 120 19.14 -2.16 -22.20
N GLY A 121 19.98 -1.19 -22.59
CA GLY A 121 19.59 -0.12 -23.51
C GLY A 121 19.00 -0.63 -24.83
N PRO A 122 19.70 -1.51 -25.58
CA PRO A 122 19.17 -2.12 -26.80
C PRO A 122 17.85 -2.87 -26.57
N GLY A 123 17.74 -3.64 -25.48
CA GLY A 123 16.50 -4.34 -25.13
C GLY A 123 15.32 -3.40 -24.85
N VAL A 124 15.58 -2.31 -24.13
CA VAL A 124 14.56 -1.28 -23.81
C VAL A 124 14.12 -0.55 -25.08
N LEU A 125 15.04 -0.19 -25.98
CA LEU A 125 14.70 0.46 -27.25
C LEU A 125 13.85 -0.45 -28.13
N ARG A 126 14.25 -1.71 -28.31
CA ARG A 126 13.47 -2.68 -29.08
C ARG A 126 12.06 -2.83 -28.51
N PHE A 127 11.93 -3.09 -27.21
CA PHE A 127 10.63 -3.27 -26.59
C PHE A 127 9.76 -2.01 -26.68
N LEU A 128 10.28 -0.84 -26.32
CA LEU A 128 9.44 0.37 -26.26
C LEU A 128 9.20 1.00 -27.64
N CYS A 129 10.21 1.06 -28.51
CA CYS A 129 10.13 1.76 -29.78
C CYS A 129 9.60 0.87 -30.90
N ASP A 130 10.15 -0.34 -31.05
CA ASP A 130 9.77 -1.23 -32.16
C ASP A 130 8.41 -1.90 -31.89
N GLU A 131 8.20 -2.40 -30.66
CA GLU A 131 6.97 -3.15 -30.33
C GLU A 131 5.84 -2.29 -29.76
N ARG A 132 6.17 -1.16 -29.10
CA ARG A 132 5.18 -0.29 -28.43
C ARG A 132 5.07 1.13 -29.02
N ASN A 133 5.80 1.41 -30.11
CA ASN A 133 5.77 2.68 -30.86
C ASN A 133 6.08 3.94 -30.02
N PHE A 134 6.88 3.82 -28.97
CA PHE A 134 7.39 4.99 -28.25
C PHE A 134 8.43 5.73 -29.10
N SER A 135 8.53 7.06 -28.92
CA SER A 135 9.54 7.88 -29.60
C SER A 135 10.96 7.48 -29.19
N PRO A 136 11.83 7.05 -30.14
CA PRO A 136 13.22 6.68 -29.85
C PRO A 136 13.99 7.77 -29.13
N ASN A 137 13.95 8.99 -29.65
CA ASN A 137 14.64 10.15 -29.06
C ASN A 137 14.23 10.40 -27.59
N ARG A 138 12.96 10.18 -27.24
CA ARG A 138 12.48 10.35 -25.86
C ARG A 138 12.97 9.22 -24.95
N VAL A 139 12.98 7.97 -25.44
CA VAL A 139 13.46 6.81 -24.69
C VAL A 139 14.96 6.90 -24.45
N GLU A 140 15.75 7.25 -25.46
CA GLU A 140 17.20 7.47 -25.34
C GLU A 140 17.54 8.54 -24.30
N ALA A 141 16.86 9.69 -24.35
CA ALA A 141 17.06 10.76 -23.38
C ALA A 141 16.72 10.35 -21.93
N VAL A 142 15.85 9.36 -21.73
CA VAL A 142 15.57 8.78 -20.41
C VAL A 142 16.66 7.80 -20.01
N LEU A 143 17.09 6.92 -20.92
CA LEU A 143 18.18 5.97 -20.68
C LEU A 143 19.47 6.69 -20.28
N ASP A 144 19.81 7.81 -20.92
CA ASP A 144 20.97 8.61 -20.57
C ASP A 144 20.87 9.23 -19.17
N ARG A 145 19.66 9.67 -18.77
CA ARG A 145 19.39 10.12 -17.40
C ARG A 145 19.57 8.99 -16.39
N PHE A 146 19.10 7.78 -16.68
CA PHE A 146 19.32 6.61 -15.80
C PHE A 146 20.81 6.26 -15.65
N ARG A 147 21.59 6.37 -16.74
CA ARG A 147 23.05 6.15 -16.72
C ARG A 147 23.76 7.19 -15.86
N ALA A 148 23.39 8.47 -15.99
CA ALA A 148 23.97 9.58 -15.25
C ALA A 148 23.55 9.62 -13.76
N ALA A 149 22.32 9.20 -13.44
CA ALA A 149 21.78 9.22 -12.08
C ALA A 149 22.33 8.11 -11.15
N ARG A 150 23.20 7.23 -11.66
CA ARG A 150 23.91 6.24 -10.84
C ARG A 150 24.83 6.93 -9.83
N ARG A 151 24.28 7.22 -8.65
CA ARG A 151 25.08 7.36 -7.43
C ARG A 151 25.49 5.97 -6.96
N PRO A 152 26.72 5.78 -6.43
CA PRO A 152 27.03 4.55 -5.72
C PRO A 152 25.97 4.37 -4.62
N THR A 153 25.29 3.23 -4.65
CA THR A 153 24.39 2.83 -3.56
C THR A 153 25.24 2.75 -2.31
N ARG A 154 25.07 3.70 -1.39
CA ARG A 154 25.67 3.59 -0.07
C ARG A 154 25.04 2.39 0.60
N ARG A 155 25.80 1.34 0.78
CA ARG A 155 25.39 0.16 1.53
C ARG A 155 25.43 0.50 3.01
N LEU A 156 24.64 -0.19 3.81
CA LEU A 156 24.68 -0.03 5.26
C LEU A 156 26.10 -0.32 5.82
N GLU A 157 26.81 -1.22 5.13
CA GLU A 157 28.22 -1.58 5.34
C GLU A 157 29.19 -0.40 5.17
N ASP A 158 28.82 0.62 4.39
CA ASP A 158 29.67 1.80 4.13
C ASP A 158 29.62 2.82 5.28
N PHE A 159 28.83 2.57 6.32
CA PHE A 159 28.69 3.42 7.52
C PHE A 159 29.28 2.78 8.79
N GLY A 160 30.06 1.70 8.63
CA GLY A 160 30.80 1.05 9.72
C GLY A 160 32.04 1.80 10.18
#